data_AF-A0A2V5WJI1-F1
#
_entry.id   AF-A0A2V5WJI1-F1
#
_cell.length_a   1.000
_cell.length_b   1.000
_cell.length_c   1.000
_cell.angle_alpha   90.00
_cell.angle_beta   90.00
_cell.angle_gamma   90.00
#
_symmetry.space_group_name_H-M   'P 1'
#
loop_
_entity.id
_entity.type
_entity.pdbx_description
1 polymer ?
#
loop_
_entity_poly.entity_id
_entity_poly.type
_entity_poly.pdbx_seq_one_letter_code
_entity_poly.pdbx_strand_id
1 'polypeptide(L)'
;MNRLLIIPDEKFEPLTLELKTRLVTIAKELRWEHLTDLLAAEGTFLLSTIHHAENSREIQIWSKSPTGFVVIWTSKGKNDVVVGTVTAELGRGLINQVFESGRPEVKEGDFLNASDWTNLEQKRGAKLCSMAAHPITIFGRCVAILSLSQFGDTRTAENADYGDAQSAGAAASLLARLIEDRLIRSCLGLAQA
;
A
#
# COMPACT_ATOMS: atom_id res chain seq x y z
N MET A 1 19.78 -15.10 14.23
CA MET A 1 19.56 -13.65 14.49
C MET A 1 18.79 -13.52 15.81
N ASN A 2 19.43 -13.00 16.86
CA ASN A 2 18.72 -12.67 18.09
C ASN A 2 17.88 -11.42 17.82
N ARG A 3 16.55 -11.57 17.77
CA ARG A 3 15.63 -10.42 17.71
C ARG A 3 15.76 -9.67 19.05
N LEU A 4 15.99 -8.36 18.97
CA LEU A 4 15.93 -7.49 20.15
C LEU A 4 14.53 -7.61 20.77
N LEU A 5 14.45 -8.19 21.98
CA LEU A 5 13.20 -8.29 22.71
C LEU A 5 13.17 -7.14 23.72
N ILE A 6 12.41 -6.09 23.40
CA ILE A 6 12.15 -5.00 24.35
C ILE A 6 11.03 -5.49 25.27
N ILE A 7 11.38 -5.86 26.51
CA ILE A 7 10.43 -6.24 27.55
C ILE A 7 10.00 -4.95 28.26
N PRO A 8 8.71 -4.57 28.24
CA PRO A 8 8.23 -3.46 29.04
C PRO A 8 8.44 -3.75 30.54
N ASP A 9 8.79 -2.74 31.33
CA ASP A 9 8.79 -2.86 32.79
C ASP A 9 7.40 -3.35 33.25
N GLU A 10 7.36 -4.31 34.18
CA GLU A 10 6.14 -4.94 34.70
C GLU A 10 5.10 -3.90 35.16
N LYS A 11 5.56 -2.75 35.66
CA LYS A 11 4.69 -1.64 36.08
C LYS A 11 3.87 -1.03 34.94
N PHE A 12 4.35 -1.14 33.70
CA PHE A 12 3.68 -0.62 32.50
C PHE A 12 2.98 -1.73 31.71
N GLU A 13 2.95 -2.97 32.19
CA GLU A 13 2.34 -4.09 31.48
C GLU A 13 0.83 -3.86 31.18
N PRO A 14 0.00 -3.37 32.13
CA PRO A 14 -1.40 -3.07 31.85
C PRO A 14 -1.58 -1.98 30.79
N LEU A 15 -0.79 -0.90 30.88
CA LEU A 15 -0.82 0.21 29.92
C LEU A 15 -0.35 -0.23 28.53
N THR A 16 0.64 -1.13 28.46
CA THR A 16 1.13 -1.71 27.22
C THR A 16 0.06 -2.57 26.56
N LEU A 17 -0.66 -3.39 27.34
CA LEU A 17 -1.75 -4.23 26.84
C LEU A 17 -2.92 -3.38 26.32
N GLU A 18 -3.27 -2.31 27.05
CA GLU A 18 -4.30 -1.37 26.62
C GLU A 18 -3.91 -0.69 25.30
N LEU A 19 -2.68 -0.16 25.20
CA LEU A 19 -2.18 0.47 23.99
C LEU A 19 -2.19 -0.50 22.80
N LYS A 20 -1.71 -1.74 22.97
CA LYS A 20 -1.76 -2.77 21.92
C LYS A 20 -3.18 -3.02 21.43
N THR A 21 -4.13 -3.11 22.36
CA THR A 21 -5.54 -3.35 22.04
C THR A 21 -6.16 -2.17 21.27
N ARG A 22 -5.84 -0.94 21.69
CA ARG A 22 -6.30 0.29 21.02
C ARG A 22 -5.72 0.42 19.62
N LEU A 23 -4.42 0.18 19.45
CA LEU A 23 -3.74 0.23 18.14
C LEU A 23 -4.32 -0.80 17.16
N VAL A 24 -4.58 -2.03 17.61
CA VAL A 24 -5.22 -3.06 16.78
C VAL A 24 -6.64 -2.64 16.39
N THR A 25 -7.39 -2.02 17.31
CA THR A 25 -8.74 -1.51 17.04
C THR A 25 -8.72 -0.38 16.01
N ILE A 26 -7.82 0.60 16.18
CA ILE A 26 -7.64 1.70 15.22
C ILE A 26 -7.31 1.15 13.83
N ALA A 27 -6.41 0.16 13.73
CA ALA A 27 -6.09 -0.46 12.45
C ALA A 27 -7.30 -1.13 11.75
N LYS A 28 -8.32 -1.57 12.49
CA LYS A 28 -9.56 -2.10 11.87
C LYS A 28 -10.44 -1.00 11.29
N GLU A 29 -10.38 0.18 11.90
CA GLU A 29 -11.18 1.35 11.56
C GLU A 29 -10.45 2.29 10.58
N LEU A 30 -9.21 1.96 10.18
CA LEU A 30 -8.50 2.71 9.15
C LEU A 30 -9.24 2.59 7.82
N ARG A 31 -9.66 3.75 7.31
CA ARG A 31 -10.29 3.90 6.00
C ARG A 31 -9.35 4.65 5.07
N TRP A 32 -9.69 4.66 3.79
CA TRP A 32 -8.91 5.33 2.75
C TRP A 32 -8.72 6.83 3.02
N GLU A 33 -9.68 7.51 3.63
CA GLU A 33 -9.56 8.92 4.02
C GLU A 33 -8.45 9.11 5.05
N HIS A 34 -8.44 8.27 6.10
CA HIS A 34 -7.44 8.32 7.17
C HIS A 34 -6.04 8.01 6.63
N LEU A 35 -5.93 7.05 5.71
CA LEU A 35 -4.65 6.65 5.11
C LEU A 35 -4.08 7.75 4.21
N THR A 36 -4.93 8.51 3.53
CA THR A 36 -4.51 9.66 2.72
C THR A 36 -3.80 10.70 3.61
N ASP A 37 -4.40 11.02 4.76
CA ASP A 37 -3.82 11.95 5.73
C ASP A 37 -2.52 11.40 6.35
N LEU A 38 -2.52 10.10 6.69
CA LEU A 38 -1.37 9.44 7.31
C LEU A 38 -0.17 9.27 6.36
N LEU A 39 -0.37 9.35 5.03
CA LEU A 39 0.73 9.29 4.06
C LEU A 39 1.54 10.59 4.00
N ALA A 40 0.94 11.75 4.29
CA ALA A 40 1.52 13.11 4.32
C ALA A 40 2.74 13.37 3.39
N ALA A 41 3.57 14.36 3.73
CA ALA A 41 4.71 14.75 2.89
C ALA A 41 5.84 13.69 2.88
N GLU A 42 6.07 13.03 4.01
CA GLU A 42 7.16 12.08 4.25
C GLU A 42 6.92 10.75 3.54
N GLY A 43 5.69 10.23 3.58
CA GLY A 43 5.33 9.04 2.80
C GLY A 43 5.38 9.34 1.31
N THR A 44 4.94 10.54 0.89
CA THR A 44 5.07 11.00 -0.49
C THR A 44 6.54 11.10 -0.94
N PHE A 45 7.43 11.61 -0.08
CA PHE A 45 8.87 11.70 -0.36
C PHE A 45 9.54 10.31 -0.45
N LEU A 46 9.17 9.39 0.44
CA LEU A 46 9.66 8.01 0.38
C LEU A 46 9.26 7.36 -0.95
N LEU A 47 8.00 7.51 -1.33
CA LEU A 47 7.47 6.96 -2.59
C LEU A 47 8.08 7.61 -3.83
N SER A 48 8.37 8.92 -3.82
CA SER A 48 9.04 9.59 -4.94
C SER A 48 10.50 9.13 -5.10
N THR A 49 11.19 8.85 -3.99
CA THR A 49 12.54 8.30 -4.00
C THR A 49 12.58 6.91 -4.65
N ILE A 50 11.58 6.08 -4.35
CA ILE A 50 11.44 4.75 -4.98
C ILE A 50 11.10 4.89 -6.46
N HIS A 51 10.21 5.81 -6.82
CA HIS A 51 9.86 6.05 -8.23
C HIS A 51 11.07 6.45 -9.08
N HIS A 52 11.99 7.26 -8.56
CA HIS A 52 13.22 7.63 -9.27
C HIS A 52 14.16 6.44 -9.53
N ALA A 53 14.11 5.40 -8.69
CA ALA A 53 14.85 4.15 -8.93
C ALA A 53 14.13 3.27 -9.98
N GLU A 54 12.81 3.32 -10.01
CA GLU A 54 11.91 2.46 -10.80
C GLU A 54 11.30 3.22 -12.00
N ASN A 55 12.12 3.94 -12.78
CA ASN A 55 11.67 4.94 -13.77
C ASN A 55 10.69 4.42 -14.86
N SER A 56 10.55 3.10 -15.05
CA SER A 56 9.61 2.49 -16.01
C SER A 56 8.22 2.17 -15.44
N ARG A 57 8.02 2.26 -14.11
CA ARG A 57 6.78 1.84 -13.46
C ARG A 57 6.05 3.00 -12.77
N GLU A 58 4.73 2.95 -12.81
CA GLU A 58 3.88 3.82 -12.00
C GLU A 58 3.59 3.15 -10.66
N ILE A 59 3.80 3.88 -9.57
CA ILE A 59 3.47 3.40 -8.22
C ILE A 59 2.07 3.91 -7.87
N GLN A 60 1.21 3.04 -7.35
CA GLN A 60 -0.07 3.44 -6.77
C GLN A 60 -0.25 2.88 -5.35
N ILE A 61 -0.95 3.63 -4.50
CA ILE A 61 -1.45 3.09 -3.23
C ILE A 61 -2.96 2.94 -3.34
N TRP A 62 -3.43 1.72 -3.10
CA TRP A 62 -4.83 1.35 -3.05
C TRP A 62 -5.27 1.20 -1.61
N SER A 63 -6.46 1.69 -1.30
CA SER A 63 -7.09 1.45 -0.01
C SER A 63 -8.53 0.98 -0.21
N LYS A 64 -9.02 0.22 0.77
CA LYS A 64 -10.38 -0.30 0.76
C LYS A 64 -11.38 0.84 1.02
N SER A 65 -12.38 0.92 0.15
CA SER A 65 -13.57 1.75 0.32
C SER A 65 -14.78 0.86 0.61
N PRO A 66 -15.96 1.43 0.95
CA PRO A 66 -17.16 0.63 1.18
C PRO A 66 -17.61 -0.20 -0.03
N THR A 67 -17.28 0.23 -1.25
CA THR A 67 -17.76 -0.37 -2.50
C THR A 67 -16.67 -1.09 -3.30
N GLY A 68 -15.40 -1.02 -2.89
CA GLY A 68 -14.28 -1.47 -3.70
C GLY A 68 -12.93 -1.15 -3.08
N PHE A 69 -11.93 -1.04 -3.95
CA PHE A 69 -10.68 -0.38 -3.65
C PHE A 69 -10.60 0.91 -4.46
N VAL A 70 -9.89 1.90 -3.93
CA VAL A 70 -9.65 3.19 -4.58
C VAL A 70 -8.17 3.54 -4.51
N VAL A 71 -7.64 4.12 -5.58
CA VAL A 71 -6.28 4.68 -5.56
C VAL A 71 -6.30 5.98 -4.76
N ILE A 72 -5.52 6.05 -3.68
CA ILE A 72 -5.40 7.23 -2.81
C ILE A 72 -4.14 8.04 -3.07
N TRP A 73 -3.18 7.48 -3.81
CA TRP A 73 -1.93 8.14 -4.16
C TRP A 73 -1.30 7.50 -5.40
N THR A 74 -0.58 8.28 -6.22
CA THR A 74 0.22 7.77 -7.35
C THR A 74 1.53 8.56 -7.51
N SER A 75 2.56 7.90 -8.06
CA SER A 75 3.85 8.54 -8.35
C SER A 75 3.79 9.60 -9.46
N LYS A 76 2.71 9.63 -10.25
CA LYS A 76 2.45 10.71 -11.22
C LYS A 76 1.97 12.01 -10.56
N GLY A 77 1.64 11.97 -9.26
CA GLY A 77 1.30 13.14 -8.45
C GLY A 77 -0.08 13.04 -7.79
N LYS A 78 -0.26 13.78 -6.69
CA LYS A 78 -1.49 13.74 -5.87
C LYS A 78 -2.75 14.25 -6.58
N ASN A 79 -2.60 15.09 -7.60
CA ASN A 79 -3.71 15.66 -8.39
C ASN A 79 -3.92 14.88 -9.71
N ASP A 80 -3.27 13.74 -9.85
CA ASP A 80 -3.41 12.92 -11.03
C ASP A 80 -4.84 12.34 -11.11
N VAL A 81 -5.33 12.19 -12.34
CA VAL A 81 -6.70 11.74 -12.64
C VAL A 81 -7.07 10.44 -11.95
N VAL A 82 -6.12 9.56 -11.63
CA VAL A 82 -6.43 8.25 -11.01
C VAL A 82 -6.76 8.35 -9.53
N VAL A 83 -6.25 9.36 -8.82
CA VAL A 83 -6.46 9.47 -7.38
C VAL A 83 -7.94 9.77 -7.12
N GLY A 84 -8.58 8.91 -6.33
CA GLY A 84 -10.01 8.99 -6.03
C GLY A 84 -10.95 8.58 -7.17
N THR A 85 -10.44 8.28 -8.38
CA THR A 85 -11.29 7.91 -9.53
C THR A 85 -11.04 6.53 -10.08
N VAL A 86 -9.83 5.99 -9.90
CA VAL A 86 -9.56 4.59 -10.21
C VAL A 86 -10.10 3.72 -9.08
N THR A 87 -10.89 2.73 -9.48
CA THR A 87 -11.50 1.77 -8.58
C THR A 87 -11.16 0.34 -8.99
N ALA A 88 -11.19 -0.56 -8.01
CA ALA A 88 -11.16 -2.00 -8.26
C ALA A 88 -12.27 -2.71 -7.47
N GLU A 89 -12.84 -3.77 -8.04
CA GLU A 89 -13.95 -4.52 -7.45
C GLU A 89 -13.52 -5.36 -6.23
N LEU A 90 -14.42 -5.50 -5.25
CA LEU A 90 -14.24 -6.48 -4.18
C LEU A 90 -14.41 -7.91 -4.71
N GLY A 91 -13.64 -8.84 -4.14
CA GLY A 91 -13.70 -10.26 -4.49
C GLY A 91 -12.99 -10.63 -5.80
N ARG A 92 -12.39 -9.67 -6.52
CA ARG A 92 -11.79 -9.89 -7.84
C ARG A 92 -10.47 -9.16 -8.03
N GLY A 93 -9.68 -9.65 -8.97
CA GLY A 93 -8.44 -8.99 -9.37
C GLY A 93 -7.28 -9.14 -8.40
N LEU A 94 -6.13 -8.62 -8.82
CA LEU A 94 -4.87 -8.70 -8.07
C LEU A 94 -4.95 -7.96 -6.73
N ILE A 95 -5.56 -6.78 -6.71
CA ILE A 95 -5.67 -5.94 -5.52
C ILE A 95 -6.46 -6.66 -4.42
N ASN A 96 -7.63 -7.23 -4.73
CA ASN A 96 -8.39 -7.98 -3.73
C ASN A 96 -7.62 -9.23 -3.24
N GLN A 97 -6.95 -9.97 -4.14
CA GLN A 97 -6.17 -11.16 -3.78
C GLN A 97 -5.06 -10.84 -2.78
N VAL A 98 -4.30 -9.75 -3.00
CA VAL A 98 -3.25 -9.30 -2.08
C VAL A 98 -3.84 -8.82 -0.76
N PHE A 99 -4.97 -8.11 -0.80
CA PHE A 99 -5.63 -7.61 0.41
C PHE A 99 -6.05 -8.75 1.35
N GLU A 100 -6.71 -9.78 0.81
CA GLU A 100 -7.25 -10.90 1.57
C GLU A 100 -6.14 -11.87 2.03
N SER A 101 -5.15 -12.13 1.18
CA SER A 101 -4.05 -13.05 1.52
C SER A 101 -3.00 -12.43 2.44
N GLY A 102 -2.85 -11.10 2.41
CA GLY A 102 -1.75 -10.40 3.07
C GLY A 102 -0.38 -10.79 2.51
N ARG A 103 -0.32 -11.28 1.27
CA ARG A 103 0.91 -11.72 0.60
C ARG A 103 1.14 -10.95 -0.69
N PRO A 104 2.40 -10.65 -1.05
CA PRO A 104 2.70 -10.00 -2.32
C PRO A 104 2.41 -10.95 -3.49
N GLU A 105 1.96 -10.38 -4.60
CA GLU A 105 1.59 -11.11 -5.81
C GLU A 105 1.97 -10.30 -7.05
N VAL A 106 2.27 -11.00 -8.15
CA VAL A 106 2.60 -10.40 -9.44
C VAL A 106 1.75 -11.06 -10.52
N LYS A 107 1.15 -10.25 -11.40
CA LYS A 107 0.43 -10.74 -12.58
C LYS A 107 0.84 -9.97 -13.82
N GLU A 108 0.91 -10.68 -14.94
CA GLU A 108 1.39 -10.16 -16.22
C GLU A 108 0.54 -10.68 -17.38
N GLY A 109 0.51 -9.92 -18.47
CA GLY A 109 -0.15 -10.29 -19.72
C GLY A 109 -1.62 -10.67 -19.54
N ASP A 110 -2.03 -11.76 -20.17
CA ASP A 110 -3.42 -12.24 -20.15
C ASP A 110 -3.85 -12.83 -18.80
N PHE A 111 -2.94 -13.03 -17.85
CA PHE A 111 -3.30 -13.46 -16.48
C PHE A 111 -3.75 -12.29 -15.60
N LEU A 112 -3.40 -11.07 -15.98
CA LEU A 112 -3.73 -9.87 -15.23
C LEU A 112 -5.20 -9.46 -15.42
N ASN A 113 -5.72 -9.53 -16.66
CA ASN A 113 -7.10 -9.19 -17.05
C ASN A 113 -7.64 -7.93 -16.34
N ALA A 114 -6.85 -6.85 -16.35
CA ALA A 114 -7.10 -5.66 -15.54
C ALA A 114 -8.48 -5.03 -15.80
N SER A 115 -8.87 -4.92 -17.08
CA SER A 115 -10.18 -4.40 -17.50
C SER A 115 -11.39 -5.12 -16.87
N ASP A 116 -11.24 -6.37 -16.41
CA ASP A 116 -12.35 -7.14 -15.82
C ASP A 116 -12.63 -6.76 -14.36
N TRP A 117 -11.70 -6.07 -13.69
CA TRP A 117 -11.80 -5.80 -12.26
C TRP A 117 -11.36 -4.39 -11.84
N THR A 118 -10.73 -3.62 -12.72
CA THR A 118 -10.38 -2.21 -12.47
C THR A 118 -10.55 -1.35 -13.72
N ASN A 119 -10.88 -0.08 -13.53
CA ASN A 119 -10.94 0.93 -14.58
C ASN A 119 -9.59 1.64 -14.84
N LEU A 120 -8.48 1.14 -14.28
CA LEU A 120 -7.16 1.78 -14.38
C LEU A 120 -6.70 2.00 -15.83
N GLU A 121 -6.87 1.00 -16.70
CA GLU A 121 -6.50 1.09 -18.12
C GLU A 121 -7.31 2.18 -18.84
N GLN A 122 -8.61 2.28 -18.55
CA GLN A 122 -9.49 3.30 -19.09
C GLN A 122 -9.04 4.71 -18.65
N LYS A 123 -8.67 4.89 -17.38
CA LYS A 123 -8.24 6.18 -16.83
C LYS A 123 -6.87 6.61 -17.35
N ARG A 124 -5.99 5.64 -17.63
CA ARG A 124 -4.65 5.89 -18.16
C ARG A 124 -4.62 5.99 -19.69
N GLY A 125 -5.63 5.47 -20.38
CA GLY A 125 -5.66 5.41 -21.84
C GLY A 125 -4.62 4.45 -22.42
N ALA A 126 -4.14 3.50 -21.61
CA ALA A 126 -3.09 2.55 -21.98
C ALA A 126 -3.36 1.19 -21.33
N LYS A 127 -3.01 0.11 -22.04
CA LYS A 127 -3.13 -1.26 -21.53
C LYS A 127 -2.11 -1.50 -20.42
N LEU A 128 -2.54 -2.15 -19.35
CA LEU A 128 -1.70 -2.55 -18.22
C LEU A 128 -1.11 -3.92 -18.56
N CYS A 129 0.23 -3.98 -18.63
CA CYS A 129 0.96 -5.17 -19.07
C CYS A 129 1.41 -6.04 -17.90
N SER A 130 1.88 -5.42 -16.82
CA SER A 130 2.31 -6.09 -15.61
C SER A 130 1.90 -5.26 -14.39
N MET A 131 1.60 -5.96 -13.31
CA MET A 131 1.36 -5.34 -12.01
C MET A 131 1.94 -6.24 -10.91
N ALA A 132 2.84 -5.67 -10.12
CA ALA A 132 3.27 -6.22 -8.85
C ALA A 132 2.53 -5.51 -7.72
N ALA A 133 2.01 -6.24 -6.74
CA ALA A 133 1.23 -5.68 -5.64
C ALA A 133 1.71 -6.23 -4.30
N HIS A 134 1.93 -5.32 -3.35
CA HIS A 134 2.48 -5.60 -2.02
C HIS A 134 1.55 -5.06 -0.93
N PRO A 135 1.24 -5.87 0.11
CA PRO A 135 0.38 -5.45 1.19
C PRO A 135 1.11 -4.46 2.11
N ILE A 136 0.46 -3.36 2.45
CA ILE A 136 0.86 -2.46 3.53
C ILE A 136 0.17 -2.96 4.80
N THR A 137 0.96 -3.57 5.67
CA THR A 137 0.45 -4.26 6.87
C THR A 137 0.75 -3.45 8.13
N ILE A 138 -0.30 -2.95 8.77
CA ILE A 138 -0.24 -2.17 10.02
C ILE A 138 -0.72 -3.04 11.17
N PHE A 139 0.09 -3.19 12.21
CA PHE A 139 -0.21 -4.01 13.40
C PHE A 139 -0.74 -5.41 13.06
N GLY A 140 -0.19 -6.03 12.01
CA GLY A 140 -0.54 -7.37 11.54
C GLY A 140 -1.78 -7.46 10.65
N ARG A 141 -2.32 -6.33 10.17
CA ARG A 141 -3.46 -6.30 9.23
C ARG A 141 -3.10 -5.57 7.94
N CYS A 142 -3.45 -6.14 6.80
CA CYS A 142 -3.38 -5.44 5.52
C CYS A 142 -4.44 -4.33 5.49
N VAL A 143 -4.00 -3.08 5.33
CA VAL A 143 -4.90 -1.90 5.32
C VAL A 143 -4.88 -1.16 3.98
N ALA A 144 -3.81 -1.35 3.21
CA ALA A 144 -3.61 -0.76 1.90
C ALA A 144 -2.68 -1.64 1.07
N ILE A 145 -2.57 -1.35 -0.22
CA ILE A 145 -1.74 -2.09 -1.16
C ILE A 145 -0.90 -1.09 -1.94
N LEU A 146 0.41 -1.34 -2.00
CA LEU A 146 1.30 -0.66 -2.92
C LEU A 146 1.37 -1.49 -4.21
N SER A 147 1.06 -0.90 -5.36
CA SER A 147 1.27 -1.55 -6.65
C SER A 147 2.32 -0.83 -7.49
N LEU A 148 3.07 -1.62 -8.26
CA LEU A 148 3.91 -1.18 -9.36
C LEU A 148 3.25 -1.60 -10.67
N SER A 149 2.80 -0.63 -11.45
CA SER A 149 2.08 -0.83 -12.71
C SER A 149 2.95 -0.46 -13.91
N GLN A 150 3.00 -1.35 -14.90
CA GLN A 150 3.64 -1.07 -16.19
C GLN A 150 2.58 -1.01 -17.29
N PHE A 151 2.56 0.09 -18.03
CA PHE A 151 1.64 0.31 -19.15
C PHE A 151 2.37 0.20 -20.49
N GLY A 152 1.71 -0.29 -21.53
CA GLY A 152 2.29 -0.36 -22.88
C GLY A 152 1.83 -1.56 -23.70
N ASP A 153 2.72 -2.08 -24.55
CA ASP A 153 2.51 -3.35 -25.24
C ASP A 153 2.89 -4.52 -24.31
N THR A 154 2.02 -5.52 -24.23
CA THR A 154 2.27 -6.78 -23.52
C THR A 154 3.54 -7.50 -24.02
N ARG A 155 3.95 -7.28 -25.26
CA ARG A 155 5.18 -7.86 -25.85
C ARG A 155 6.47 -7.18 -25.38
N THR A 156 6.36 -5.97 -24.87
CA THR A 156 7.48 -5.19 -24.30
C THR A 156 7.42 -5.16 -22.78
N ALA A 157 6.60 -6.01 -22.15
CA ALA A 157 6.62 -6.18 -20.72
C ALA A 157 8.01 -6.71 -20.34
N GLU A 158 8.86 -5.83 -19.82
CA GLU A 158 9.99 -6.26 -19.00
C GLU A 158 9.36 -7.06 -17.86
N ASN A 159 9.65 -8.36 -17.78
CA ASN A 159 9.26 -9.19 -16.65
C ASN A 159 9.50 -8.38 -15.39
N ALA A 160 8.53 -8.34 -14.47
CA ALA A 160 8.78 -7.77 -13.16
C ALA A 160 9.91 -8.56 -12.52
N ASP A 161 11.14 -8.08 -12.70
CA ASP A 161 12.32 -8.75 -12.22
C ASP A 161 12.19 -8.83 -10.70
N TYR A 162 12.72 -9.91 -10.13
CA TYR A 162 12.62 -10.18 -8.69
C TYR A 162 13.14 -9.01 -7.82
N GLY A 163 14.01 -8.15 -8.39
CA GLY A 163 14.53 -6.93 -7.78
C GLY A 163 13.47 -5.85 -7.55
N ASP A 164 12.64 -5.54 -8.56
CA ASP A 164 11.60 -4.50 -8.47
C ASP A 164 10.54 -4.89 -7.41
N ALA A 165 10.19 -6.18 -7.37
CA ALA A 165 9.29 -6.74 -6.35
C ALA A 165 9.91 -6.66 -4.94
N GLN A 166 11.22 -6.87 -4.79
CA GLN A 166 11.90 -6.74 -3.50
C GLN A 166 11.94 -5.29 -3.02
N SER A 167 12.22 -4.34 -3.92
CA SER A 167 12.19 -2.90 -3.64
C SER A 167 10.79 -2.42 -3.24
N ALA A 168 9.75 -2.85 -3.95
CA ALA A 168 8.36 -2.57 -3.59
C ALA A 168 7.96 -3.17 -2.24
N GLY A 169 8.42 -4.38 -1.93
CA GLY A 169 8.18 -5.02 -0.63
C GLY A 169 8.85 -4.25 0.52
N ALA A 170 10.08 -3.79 0.32
CA ALA A 170 10.78 -2.94 1.29
C ALA A 170 10.05 -1.60 1.47
N ALA A 171 9.61 -0.97 0.37
CA ALA A 171 8.82 0.26 0.39
C ALA A 171 7.52 0.12 1.17
N ALA A 172 6.72 -0.91 0.86
CA ALA A 172 5.46 -1.19 1.55
C ALA A 172 5.69 -1.40 3.06
N SER A 173 6.79 -2.07 3.42
CA SER A 173 7.19 -2.27 4.81
C SER A 173 7.58 -0.96 5.50
N LEU A 174 8.36 -0.10 4.84
CA LEU A 174 8.76 1.21 5.39
C LEU A 174 7.55 2.13 5.58
N LEU A 175 6.63 2.16 4.61
CA LEU A 175 5.37 2.91 4.72
C LEU A 175 4.53 2.41 5.90
N ALA A 176 4.40 1.09 6.05
CA ALA A 176 3.70 0.53 7.19
C ALA A 176 4.31 1.01 8.52
N ARG A 177 5.64 1.00 8.65
CA ARG A 177 6.33 1.48 9.87
C ARG A 177 6.14 2.97 10.11
N LEU A 178 6.17 3.78 9.05
CA LEU A 178 5.90 5.22 9.14
C LEU A 178 4.48 5.48 9.65
N ILE A 179 3.49 4.76 9.12
CA ILE A 179 2.10 4.92 9.55
C ILE A 179 1.90 4.39 10.98
N GLU A 180 2.49 3.25 11.33
CA GLU A 180 2.46 2.72 12.70
C GLU A 180 3.04 3.72 13.72
N ASP A 181 4.21 4.32 13.43
CA ASP A 181 4.84 5.34 14.29
C ASP A 181 3.91 6.55 14.48
N ARG A 182 3.30 7.04 13.40
CA ARG A 182 2.33 8.15 13.46
C ARG A 182 1.11 7.83 14.31
N LEU A 183 0.56 6.64 14.16
CA LEU A 183 -0.59 6.18 14.94
C LEU A 183 -0.23 6.05 16.41
N ILE A 184 0.95 5.51 16.73
CA ILE A 184 1.45 5.41 18.10
C ILE A 184 1.62 6.81 18.71
N ARG A 185 2.31 7.72 18.02
CA ARG A 185 2.51 9.11 18.48
C ARG A 185 1.18 9.81 18.74
N SER A 186 0.22 9.69 17.80
CA SER A 186 -1.11 10.24 17.95
C SER A 186 -1.85 9.67 19.16
N CYS A 187 -1.78 8.34 19.39
CA CYS A 187 -2.37 7.69 20.56
C CYS A 187 -1.76 8.15 21.88
N LEU A 188 -0.47 8.51 21.87
CA LEU A 188 0.27 9.01 23.03
C LEU A 188 0.11 10.52 23.24
N GLY A 189 -0.64 11.22 22.38
CA GLY A 189 -0.79 12.68 22.44
C GLY A 189 0.49 13.43 22.08
N LEU A 190 1.46 12.77 21.46
CA LEU A 190 2.65 13.39 20.91
C LEU A 190 2.26 14.00 19.57
N ALA A 191 2.35 15.32 19.45
CA ALA A 191 1.90 16.05 18.26
C ALA A 191 2.43 15.43 16.96
N GLN A 192 1.62 15.50 15.89
CA GLN A 192 2.06 15.18 14.53
C GLN A 192 3.17 16.16 14.15
N ALA A 193 4.41 15.68 14.11
CA ALA A 193 5.51 16.37 13.44
C ALA A 193 5.40 16.11 11.93
#